data_AF-A0AAN7ZYM9-F1
#
_entry.id   AF-A0AAN7ZYM9-F1
#
_cell.length_a   1.000
_cell.length_b   1.000
_cell.length_c   1.000
_cell.angle_alpha   90.00
_cell.angle_beta   90.00
_cell.angle_gamma   90.00
#
_symmetry.space_group_name_H-M   'P 1'
#
loop_
_entity.id
_entity.type
_entity.pdbx_description
1 polymer ?
#
loop_
_entity_poly.entity_id
_entity_poly.type
_entity_poly.pdbx_seq_one_letter_code
_entity_poly.pdbx_strand_id
1 'polypeptide(L)'
;MAAQGFWSLGGDNAAANTGNQSPSTTRAWCQAAAQKLSGGIGSKLCALLNVGELEKAAEPAAKQQPETEAAACGCNKSCNCTKASVVFSDLYSTDLLPAMDSDAKTMTFLQEVVDILLAYIVESFDRETKVIDFHYPNELLQKNNWELQSEPASLDEILISCRATLKYAIKTAHPRYFNQLSTGLDMVGLAADWLTSTANTNMFTYEVAPVFVLLEYVTLKKMRDIIGWSDGQGDGIFSPGGAISNMYAMLLARFKMFPEVKEKGMSSVPRLAAFTSEHSHFSIKKGAAALGIGTESVICIKADESGKMVPADLERRILEAKQKGFVPFFVSATAGTTVYGAFDPLIAISDICKKYNVWMHVDGAWGGSLPHVQETQVEAGWS
;
A
#
# COMPACT_ATOMS: atom_id res chain seq x y z
N MET A 1 -27.96 -15.15 -30.67
CA MET A 1 -28.67 -14.46 -29.57
C MET A 1 -27.59 -13.76 -28.74
N ALA A 2 -27.03 -12.64 -29.17
CA ALA A 2 -27.60 -11.29 -29.09
C ALA A 2 -28.05 -10.95 -27.65
N ALA A 3 -27.14 -10.40 -26.86
CA ALA A 3 -27.43 -9.54 -25.73
C ALA A 3 -26.36 -8.43 -25.71
N GLN A 4 -26.66 -7.37 -26.46
CA GLN A 4 -26.02 -6.06 -26.34
C GLN A 4 -26.46 -5.45 -25.01
N GLY A 5 -25.54 -4.81 -24.30
CA GLY A 5 -25.79 -4.09 -23.05
C GLY A 5 -24.75 -3.00 -22.88
N PHE A 6 -24.70 -2.08 -23.85
CA PHE A 6 -23.82 -0.92 -23.90
C PHE A 6 -24.41 0.17 -23.01
N TRP A 7 -23.69 0.62 -22.00
CA TRP A 7 -24.04 1.84 -21.25
C TRP A 7 -22.93 2.87 -21.44
N SER A 8 -23.25 3.88 -22.26
CA SER A 8 -22.50 5.11 -22.43
C SER A 8 -23.05 6.14 -21.45
N LEU A 9 -22.19 6.79 -20.68
CA LEU A 9 -22.52 8.02 -19.97
C LEU A 9 -21.56 9.10 -20.45
N GLY A 10 -22.15 10.10 -21.10
CA GLY A 10 -21.48 11.25 -21.70
C GLY A 10 -20.83 12.15 -20.64
N GLY A 11 -19.77 12.83 -21.07
CA GLY A 11 -19.13 13.89 -20.33
C GLY A 11 -19.82 15.23 -20.54
N ASP A 12 -19.50 16.16 -19.64
CA ASP A 12 -19.50 17.58 -19.92
C ASP A 12 -18.35 18.26 -19.17
N ASN A 13 -17.64 19.10 -19.93
CA ASN A 13 -16.54 19.96 -19.51
C ASN A 13 -17.08 21.22 -18.81
N ALA A 14 -16.35 21.70 -17.79
CA ALA A 14 -16.33 23.12 -17.46
C ALA A 14 -14.94 23.53 -16.94
N ALA A 15 -14.38 24.55 -17.56
CA ALA A 15 -13.02 25.04 -17.39
C ALA A 15 -12.86 26.04 -16.21
N ALA A 16 -11.64 25.99 -15.65
CA ALA A 16 -10.85 26.96 -14.88
C ALA A 16 -11.43 28.35 -14.52
N ASN A 17 -11.18 28.78 -13.27
CA ASN A 17 -10.32 29.95 -13.04
C ASN A 17 -9.63 29.95 -11.66
N THR A 18 -8.49 30.62 -11.66
CA THR A 18 -7.39 30.70 -10.69
C THR A 18 -7.64 31.64 -9.51
N GLY A 19 -6.99 31.34 -8.37
CA GLY A 19 -6.96 32.20 -7.19
C GLY A 19 -5.85 31.78 -6.23
N ASN A 20 -4.66 32.34 -6.44
CA ASN A 20 -3.44 32.11 -5.68
C ASN A 20 -3.52 32.84 -4.32
N GLN A 21 -3.48 32.12 -3.19
CA GLN A 21 -3.12 32.66 -1.87
C GLN A 21 -2.72 31.53 -0.91
N SER A 22 -1.47 31.54 -0.48
CA SER A 22 -0.90 30.69 0.56
C SER A 22 -1.31 31.16 1.95
N PRO A 23 -1.73 30.26 2.85
CA PRO A 23 -1.56 30.45 4.27
C PRO A 23 -0.68 29.34 4.85
N SER A 24 0.52 29.72 5.29
CA SER A 24 1.19 28.99 6.35
C SER A 24 0.26 29.00 7.58
N THR A 25 0.15 27.84 8.22
CA THR A 25 0.00 27.61 9.67
C THR A 25 -0.99 26.48 9.92
N THR A 26 -0.49 25.43 10.56
CA THR A 26 -1.19 24.31 11.21
C THR A 26 -2.43 24.75 12.02
N ARG A 27 -2.48 26.02 12.43
CA ARG A 27 -3.60 26.68 13.12
C ARG A 27 -4.87 26.83 12.27
N ALA A 28 -4.74 27.10 10.97
CA ALA A 28 -5.88 27.32 10.08
C ALA A 28 -6.69 26.04 9.84
N TRP A 29 -6.01 24.89 9.84
CA TRP A 29 -6.66 23.58 9.70
C TRP A 29 -7.45 23.19 10.96
N CYS A 30 -6.87 23.40 12.15
CA CYS A 30 -7.58 23.14 13.40
C CYS A 30 -8.82 24.02 13.58
N GLN A 31 -8.75 25.31 13.19
CA GLN A 31 -9.91 26.20 13.27
C GLN A 31 -10.99 25.89 12.23
N ALA A 32 -10.61 25.49 11.02
CA ALA A 32 -11.56 25.05 9.99
C ALA A 32 -12.23 23.72 10.35
N ALA A 33 -11.49 22.78 10.96
CA ALA A 33 -12.04 21.51 11.46
C ALA A 33 -13.00 21.72 12.64
N ALA A 34 -12.69 22.65 13.56
CA ALA A 34 -13.55 23.00 14.69
C ALA A 34 -14.86 23.70 14.28
N GLN A 35 -14.88 24.41 13.15
CA GLN A 35 -16.08 25.14 12.70
C GLN A 35 -16.99 24.34 11.74
N LYS A 36 -16.52 23.23 11.14
CA LYS A 36 -17.32 22.43 10.17
C LYS A 36 -17.67 21.00 10.60
N LEU A 37 -17.14 20.51 11.72
CA LEU A 37 -17.50 19.19 12.27
C LEU A 37 -18.51 19.35 13.41
N SER A 38 -19.80 19.40 13.07
CA SER A 38 -20.87 19.22 14.05
C SER A 38 -20.92 17.75 14.48
N GLY A 39 -20.21 17.44 15.56
CA GLY A 39 -20.27 16.13 16.20
C GLY A 39 -19.01 15.82 16.97
N GLY A 40 -18.97 16.21 18.25
CA GLY A 40 -18.19 15.63 19.38
C GLY A 40 -16.68 15.31 19.26
N ILE A 41 -16.07 15.40 18.09
CA ILE A 41 -14.72 14.92 17.78
C ILE A 41 -13.73 16.10 17.82
N GLY A 42 -14.16 17.29 17.38
CA GLY A 42 -13.32 18.50 17.38
C GLY A 42 -12.92 18.99 18.78
N SER A 43 -13.76 18.79 19.79
CA SER A 43 -13.48 19.24 21.17
C SER A 43 -12.51 18.34 21.93
N LYS A 44 -12.39 17.06 21.54
CA LYS A 44 -11.48 16.10 22.19
C LYS A 44 -10.01 16.25 21.75
N LEU A 45 -9.77 16.70 20.52
CA LEU A 45 -8.41 16.93 20.00
C LEU A 45 -7.67 18.06 20.74
N CYS A 46 -8.38 19.09 21.24
CA CYS A 46 -7.74 20.17 22.01
C CYS A 46 -7.47 19.80 23.48
N ALA A 47 -8.19 18.83 24.05
CA ALA A 47 -8.04 18.44 25.44
C ALA A 47 -6.82 17.52 25.69
N LEU A 48 -6.38 16.78 24.67
CA LEU A 48 -5.23 15.85 24.75
C LEU A 48 -3.86 16.54 24.60
N LEU A 49 -3.82 17.80 24.15
CA LEU A 49 -2.58 18.55 23.90
C LEU A 49 -2.09 19.38 25.11
N ASN A 50 -2.87 19.47 26.19
CA ASN A 50 -2.56 20.30 27.37
C ASN A 50 -2.35 19.47 28.65
N VAL A 51 -1.50 18.45 28.60
CA VAL A 51 -0.98 17.82 29.83
C VAL A 51 0.39 18.43 30.13
N GLY A 52 0.38 19.51 30.90
CA GLY A 52 1.58 20.17 31.37
C GLY A 52 1.30 21.51 32.02
N GLU A 53 0.71 21.52 33.22
CA GLU A 53 1.04 22.41 34.35
C GLU A 53 0.09 22.17 35.53
N LEU A 54 0.65 22.07 36.73
CA LEU A 54 -0.02 21.81 38.01
C LEU A 54 -0.27 23.13 38.77
N GLU A 55 -1.42 23.15 39.46
CA GLU A 55 -1.82 23.97 40.63
C GLU A 55 -2.18 25.47 40.49
N LYS A 56 -3.48 25.82 40.63
CA LYS A 56 -4.10 26.38 41.87
C LYS A 56 -5.61 26.68 41.72
N ALA A 57 -6.32 26.57 42.84
CA ALA A 57 -7.77 26.57 43.02
C ALA A 57 -8.47 27.96 42.96
N ALA A 58 -9.76 27.98 42.57
CA ALA A 58 -10.85 28.77 43.19
C ALA A 58 -12.24 28.47 42.56
N GLU A 59 -13.27 28.62 43.40
CA GLU A 59 -14.71 28.25 43.35
C GLU A 59 -15.64 28.96 42.32
N PRO A 60 -16.92 28.53 42.18
CA PRO A 60 -17.75 28.76 40.99
C PRO A 60 -18.70 29.96 41.10
N ALA A 61 -19.02 30.59 39.96
CA ALA A 61 -20.10 31.56 39.85
C ALA A 61 -21.09 31.14 38.76
N ALA A 62 -22.32 30.87 39.20
CA ALA A 62 -23.50 30.59 38.41
C ALA A 62 -23.89 31.78 37.51
N LYS A 63 -24.49 31.49 36.35
CA LYS A 63 -25.45 32.37 35.66
C LYS A 63 -26.35 31.58 34.70
N GLN A 64 -27.63 31.89 34.78
CA GLN A 64 -28.79 31.30 34.11
C GLN A 64 -28.93 31.75 32.64
N GLN A 65 -29.37 30.82 31.77
CA GLN A 65 -30.40 30.88 30.67
C GLN A 65 -30.51 32.14 29.75
N PRO A 66 -30.98 32.02 28.47
CA PRO A 66 -32.19 31.29 28.09
C PRO A 66 -32.22 30.58 26.72
N GLU A 67 -33.34 29.89 26.54
CA GLU A 67 -33.82 29.06 25.45
C GLU A 67 -34.12 29.83 24.14
N THR A 68 -33.99 29.12 23.01
CA THR A 68 -34.72 29.42 21.76
C THR A 68 -35.13 28.10 21.07
N GLU A 69 -36.45 27.94 20.90
CA GLU A 69 -37.19 27.00 20.02
C GLU A 69 -36.81 27.21 18.52
N ALA A 70 -36.99 26.33 17.53
CA ALA A 70 -37.30 24.90 17.38
C ALA A 70 -37.12 24.56 15.87
N ALA A 71 -36.78 23.32 15.51
CA ALA A 71 -37.13 22.71 14.20
C ALA A 71 -37.05 21.18 14.29
N ALA A 72 -38.08 20.51 13.77
CA ALA A 72 -38.50 19.17 14.12
C ALA A 72 -37.70 18.02 13.45
N CYS A 73 -37.42 16.97 14.23
CA CYS A 73 -37.24 15.60 13.74
C CYS A 73 -37.94 14.65 14.73
N GLY A 74 -38.89 13.86 14.23
CA GLY A 74 -39.81 13.03 15.01
C GLY A 74 -39.17 11.76 15.57
N CYS A 75 -38.50 11.86 16.70
CA CYS A 75 -38.15 10.71 17.53
C CYS A 75 -38.30 11.08 19.01
N ASN A 76 -39.45 10.73 19.62
CA ASN A 76 -39.81 11.11 20.98
C ASN A 76 -39.22 10.16 22.04
N LYS A 77 -37.92 9.88 21.93
CA LYS A 77 -37.09 9.30 23.00
C LYS A 77 -35.84 10.14 23.08
N SER A 78 -35.62 10.81 24.21
CA SER A 78 -34.29 11.31 24.56
C SER A 78 -33.38 10.09 24.63
N CYS A 79 -32.60 9.84 23.58
CA CYS A 79 -31.53 8.85 23.63
C CYS A 79 -30.42 9.48 24.46
N ASN A 80 -30.64 9.49 25.78
CA ASN A 80 -29.67 9.87 26.77
C ASN A 80 -28.72 8.69 26.93
N CYS A 81 -27.99 8.35 25.85
CA CYS A 81 -26.83 7.49 25.93
C CYS A 81 -25.68 8.33 26.50
N THR A 82 -25.75 8.62 27.79
CA THR A 82 -24.50 8.77 28.55
C THR A 82 -23.68 7.52 28.23
N LYS A 83 -22.50 7.70 27.62
CA LYS A 83 -21.53 6.61 27.44
C LYS A 83 -21.34 5.99 28.82
N ALA A 84 -21.97 4.86 29.10
CA ALA A 84 -21.64 4.07 30.26
C ALA A 84 -20.15 3.79 30.13
N SER A 85 -19.36 4.17 31.14
CA SER A 85 -17.92 3.90 31.11
C SER A 85 -17.75 2.39 31.16
N VAL A 86 -17.48 1.78 30.01
CA VAL A 86 -17.14 0.36 29.94
C VAL A 86 -15.78 0.22 30.62
N VAL A 87 -15.71 -0.60 31.67
CA VAL A 87 -14.46 -0.90 32.37
C VAL A 87 -13.82 -2.10 31.66
N PHE A 88 -12.69 -1.89 30.99
CA PHE A 88 -12.02 -2.92 30.19
C PHE A 88 -11.09 -3.84 30.99
N SER A 89 -10.79 -3.53 32.25
CA SER A 89 -9.91 -4.33 33.10
C SER A 89 -10.45 -5.74 33.36
N ASP A 90 -11.77 -5.90 33.36
CA ASP A 90 -12.46 -7.15 33.70
C ASP A 90 -13.15 -7.78 32.46
N LEU A 91 -12.82 -7.27 31.26
CA LEU A 91 -13.35 -7.78 30.00
C LEU A 91 -12.24 -8.44 29.20
N TYR A 92 -12.59 -9.51 28.48
CA TYR A 92 -11.69 -10.29 27.65
C TYR A 92 -12.21 -10.34 26.20
N SER A 93 -11.39 -10.85 25.29
CA SER A 93 -11.80 -11.02 23.88
C SER A 93 -13.04 -11.89 23.71
N THR A 94 -13.26 -12.85 24.63
CA THR A 94 -14.45 -13.70 24.67
C THR A 94 -15.73 -12.98 25.07
N ASP A 95 -15.64 -11.77 25.63
CA ASP A 95 -16.79 -10.93 25.98
C ASP A 95 -17.24 -10.01 24.83
N LEU A 96 -16.53 -10.04 23.71
CA LEU A 96 -16.86 -9.33 22.48
C LEU A 96 -17.67 -10.23 21.54
N LEU A 97 -18.14 -9.68 20.41
CA LEU A 97 -18.80 -10.47 19.38
C LEU A 97 -17.92 -11.68 18.98
N PRO A 98 -18.48 -12.89 18.89
CA PRO A 98 -19.90 -13.22 18.75
C PRO A 98 -20.64 -13.55 20.07
N ALA A 99 -20.14 -13.18 21.26
CA ALA A 99 -20.84 -13.42 22.51
C ALA A 99 -22.21 -12.72 22.58
N MET A 100 -23.14 -13.26 23.38
CA MET A 100 -24.47 -12.66 23.55
C MET A 100 -24.40 -11.28 24.23
N ASP A 101 -25.26 -10.35 23.81
CA ASP A 101 -25.38 -8.99 24.36
C ASP A 101 -24.04 -8.21 24.43
N SER A 102 -23.14 -8.46 23.46
CA SER A 102 -21.78 -7.93 23.43
C SER A 102 -21.56 -6.77 22.44
N ASP A 103 -22.59 -6.36 21.70
CA ASP A 103 -22.50 -5.32 20.67
C ASP A 103 -21.92 -4.01 21.22
N ALA A 104 -22.47 -3.52 22.35
CA ALA A 104 -22.03 -2.26 22.95
C ALA A 104 -20.57 -2.33 23.44
N LYS A 105 -20.15 -3.47 24.02
CA LYS A 105 -18.76 -3.70 24.46
C LYS A 105 -17.81 -3.70 23.27
N THR A 106 -18.19 -4.42 22.20
CA THR A 106 -17.41 -4.52 20.96
C THR A 106 -17.25 -3.16 20.30
N MET A 107 -18.34 -2.42 20.12
CA MET A 107 -18.29 -1.09 19.50
C MET A 107 -17.48 -0.10 20.34
N THR A 108 -17.57 -0.17 21.66
CA THR A 108 -16.78 0.71 22.54
C THR A 108 -15.30 0.37 22.48
N PHE A 109 -14.95 -0.92 22.52
CA PHE A 109 -13.56 -1.37 22.40
C PHE A 109 -12.93 -0.96 21.06
N LEU A 110 -13.63 -1.21 19.95
CA LEU A 110 -13.15 -0.82 18.62
C LEU A 110 -13.00 0.71 18.51
N GLN A 111 -13.89 1.49 19.10
CA GLN A 111 -13.76 2.95 19.12
C GLN A 111 -12.51 3.40 19.89
N GLU A 112 -12.17 2.78 21.03
CA GLU A 112 -10.94 3.09 21.76
C GLU A 112 -9.69 2.75 20.95
N VAL A 113 -9.70 1.64 20.20
CA VAL A 113 -8.63 1.30 19.25
C VAL A 113 -8.53 2.37 18.16
N VAL A 114 -9.65 2.79 17.56
CA VAL A 114 -9.67 3.85 16.55
C VAL A 114 -9.15 5.17 17.11
N ASP A 115 -9.52 5.54 18.34
CA ASP A 115 -9.04 6.76 18.99
C ASP A 115 -7.50 6.73 19.18
N ILE A 116 -6.91 5.56 19.51
CA ILE A 116 -5.45 5.35 19.53
C ILE A 116 -4.84 5.59 18.15
N LEU A 117 -5.43 4.99 17.10
CA LEU A 117 -4.93 5.09 15.73
C LEU A 117 -4.99 6.54 15.23
N LEU A 118 -6.08 7.25 15.48
CA LEU A 118 -6.26 8.64 15.08
C LEU A 118 -5.23 9.55 15.74
N ALA A 119 -4.93 9.35 17.03
CA ALA A 119 -3.87 10.09 17.71
C ALA A 119 -2.50 9.86 17.04
N TYR A 120 -2.16 8.59 16.75
CA TYR A 120 -0.91 8.25 16.06
C TYR A 120 -0.81 8.85 14.66
N ILE A 121 -1.92 8.88 13.90
CA ILE A 121 -1.97 9.47 12.56
C ILE A 121 -1.62 10.96 12.63
N VAL A 122 -2.26 11.70 13.55
CA VAL A 122 -1.99 13.14 13.74
C VAL A 122 -0.53 13.38 14.11
N GLU A 123 -0.01 12.63 15.09
CA GLU A 123 1.40 12.73 15.48
C GLU A 123 2.36 12.44 14.33
N SER A 124 2.01 11.51 13.45
CA SER A 124 2.88 11.10 12.35
C SER A 124 3.12 12.19 11.31
N PHE A 125 2.27 13.22 11.22
CA PHE A 125 2.50 14.37 10.33
C PHE A 125 3.15 15.56 11.04
N ASP A 126 3.31 15.49 12.37
CA ASP A 126 4.00 16.52 13.15
C ASP A 126 5.52 16.33 13.09
N ARG A 127 6.19 17.36 12.56
CA ARG A 127 7.64 17.39 12.33
C ARG A 127 8.45 17.53 13.62
N GLU A 128 7.81 17.90 14.72
CA GLU A 128 8.46 17.96 16.04
C GLU A 128 8.54 16.58 16.70
N THR A 129 7.81 15.58 16.20
CA THR A 129 7.90 14.21 16.70
C THR A 129 9.13 13.47 16.15
N LYS A 130 9.60 12.47 16.90
CA LYS A 130 10.64 11.57 16.40
C LYS A 130 10.07 10.65 15.31
N VAL A 131 10.85 10.46 14.24
CA VAL A 131 10.61 9.42 13.21
C VAL A 131 10.57 8.02 13.83
N ILE A 132 11.47 7.76 14.77
CA ILE A 132 11.56 6.50 15.53
C ILE A 132 12.10 6.81 16.93
N ASP A 133 11.53 6.19 17.95
CA ASP A 133 12.17 6.06 19.26
C ASP A 133 12.96 4.74 19.28
N PHE A 134 14.21 4.80 18.80
CA PHE A 134 15.02 3.60 18.56
C PHE A 134 15.43 2.91 19.86
N HIS A 135 15.29 1.58 19.89
CA HIS A 135 15.79 0.68 20.92
C HIS A 135 16.39 -0.55 20.24
N TYR A 136 17.44 -1.13 20.83
CA TYR A 136 17.96 -2.41 20.34
C TYR A 136 16.96 -3.54 20.60
N PRO A 137 16.99 -4.66 19.84
CA PRO A 137 16.03 -5.75 20.01
C PRO A 137 15.91 -6.26 21.44
N ASN A 138 17.03 -6.45 22.15
CA ASN A 138 17.03 -6.92 23.54
C ASN A 138 16.45 -5.88 24.51
N GLU A 139 16.64 -4.59 24.26
CA GLU A 139 16.07 -3.51 25.08
C GLU A 139 14.56 -3.42 24.89
N LEU A 140 14.09 -3.53 23.63
CA LEU A 140 12.67 -3.51 23.33
C LEU A 140 11.97 -4.71 23.95
N LEU A 141 12.57 -5.92 23.83
CA LEU A 141 12.06 -7.14 24.46
C LEU A 141 11.87 -7.01 25.98
N GLN A 142 12.69 -6.20 26.66
CA GLN A 142 12.60 -5.99 28.11
C GLN A 142 11.62 -4.88 28.52
N LYS A 143 11.24 -3.97 27.61
CA LYS A 143 10.41 -2.79 27.93
C LYS A 143 8.93 -3.09 28.09
N ASN A 144 8.47 -4.18 27.47
CA ASN A 144 7.07 -4.59 27.44
C ASN A 144 6.99 -6.12 27.55
N ASN A 145 5.88 -6.63 28.05
CA ASN A 145 5.62 -8.07 28.05
C ASN A 145 5.18 -8.52 26.65
N TRP A 146 6.15 -8.82 25.77
CA TRP A 146 5.87 -9.30 24.41
C TRP A 146 5.62 -10.80 24.34
N GLU A 147 5.84 -11.52 25.44
CA GLU A 147 5.70 -12.97 25.50
C GLU A 147 4.23 -13.36 25.51
N LEU A 148 3.91 -14.44 24.79
CA LEU A 148 2.58 -15.00 24.78
C LEU A 148 2.35 -15.83 26.06
N GLN A 149 1.18 -15.69 26.65
CA GLN A 149 0.77 -16.40 27.86
C GLN A 149 -0.43 -17.30 27.59
N SER A 150 -0.63 -18.32 28.44
CA SER A 150 -1.79 -19.21 28.35
C SER A 150 -3.08 -18.53 28.80
N GLU A 151 -2.99 -17.62 29.78
CA GLU A 151 -4.14 -16.86 30.25
C GLU A 151 -4.40 -15.67 29.32
N PRO A 152 -5.67 -15.33 29.04
CA PRO A 152 -6.00 -14.21 28.20
C PRO A 152 -5.67 -12.89 28.90
N ALA A 153 -5.13 -11.94 28.14
CA ALA A 153 -5.03 -10.56 28.57
C ALA A 153 -6.42 -9.90 28.56
N SER A 154 -6.66 -9.03 29.53
CA SER A 154 -7.83 -8.13 29.53
C SER A 154 -7.81 -7.19 28.33
N LEU A 155 -8.97 -6.67 27.96
CA LEU A 155 -9.08 -5.70 26.86
C LEU A 155 -8.29 -4.40 27.16
N ASP A 156 -8.14 -4.02 28.43
CA ASP A 156 -7.30 -2.89 28.83
C ASP A 156 -5.81 -3.14 28.54
N GLU A 157 -5.30 -4.32 28.86
CA GLU A 157 -3.93 -4.74 28.53
C GLU A 157 -3.69 -4.81 27.02
N ILE A 158 -4.71 -5.21 26.25
CA ILE A 158 -4.66 -5.15 24.77
C ILE A 158 -4.55 -3.70 24.29
N LEU A 159 -5.35 -2.77 24.83
CA LEU A 159 -5.26 -1.35 24.47
C LEU A 159 -3.90 -0.73 24.83
N ILE A 160 -3.34 -1.09 25.99
CA ILE A 160 -1.98 -0.72 26.39
C ILE A 160 -0.96 -1.26 25.38
N SER A 161 -1.11 -2.52 24.95
CA SER A 161 -0.24 -3.13 23.94
C SER A 161 -0.32 -2.41 22.60
N CYS A 162 -1.52 -2.05 22.12
CA CYS A 162 -1.69 -1.25 20.90
C CYS A 162 -0.92 0.07 20.96
N ARG A 163 -1.02 0.81 22.08
CA ARG A 163 -0.28 2.06 22.27
C ARG A 163 1.23 1.82 22.29
N ALA A 164 1.69 0.78 22.96
CA ALA A 164 3.11 0.44 23.02
C ALA A 164 3.68 0.06 21.66
N THR A 165 2.95 -0.74 20.87
CA THR A 165 3.35 -1.11 19.50
C THR A 165 3.55 0.14 18.65
N LEU A 166 2.60 1.08 18.65
CA LEU A 166 2.71 2.30 17.85
C LEU A 166 3.78 3.27 18.37
N LYS A 167 3.98 3.33 19.70
CA LYS A 167 5.03 4.15 20.31
C LYS A 167 6.43 3.80 19.79
N TYR A 168 6.72 2.51 19.63
CA TYR A 168 8.02 2.02 19.17
C TYR A 168 8.07 1.73 17.66
N ALA A 169 6.94 1.87 16.95
CA ALA A 169 6.91 1.76 15.50
C ALA A 169 7.63 2.93 14.82
N ILE A 170 8.27 2.65 13.69
CA ILE A 170 8.78 3.69 12.80
C ILE A 170 7.57 4.42 12.20
N LYS A 171 7.55 5.74 12.31
CA LYS A 171 6.53 6.59 11.67
C LYS A 171 6.84 6.74 10.18
N THR A 172 6.44 5.77 9.36
CA THR A 172 6.68 5.76 7.90
C THR A 172 5.97 6.89 7.16
N ALA A 173 4.93 7.47 7.76
CA ALA A 173 4.22 8.65 7.27
C ALA A 173 4.98 9.97 7.52
N HIS A 174 6.00 9.95 8.40
CA HIS A 174 6.66 11.17 8.83
C HIS A 174 7.29 11.92 7.66
N PRO A 175 7.10 13.25 7.53
CA PRO A 175 7.63 14.03 6.38
C PRO A 175 9.14 14.00 6.19
N ARG A 176 9.89 13.51 7.19
CA ARG A 176 11.34 13.34 7.17
C ARG A 176 11.79 11.87 7.11
N TYR A 177 10.87 10.94 6.83
CA TYR A 177 11.19 9.53 6.62
C TYR A 177 11.52 9.30 5.13
N PHE A 178 12.78 8.98 4.84
CA PHE A 178 13.28 8.76 3.48
C PHE A 178 14.06 7.45 3.35
N ASN A 179 13.84 6.50 4.26
CA ASN A 179 14.64 5.27 4.33
C ASN A 179 14.22 4.20 3.32
N GLN A 180 12.97 4.21 2.86
CA GLN A 180 12.39 3.18 1.99
C GLN A 180 11.75 3.83 0.78
N LEU A 181 11.52 3.05 -0.28
CA LEU A 181 10.79 3.51 -1.47
C LEU A 181 9.30 3.72 -1.20
N SER A 182 8.72 2.94 -0.29
CA SER A 182 7.35 3.11 0.20
C SER A 182 7.36 4.00 1.43
N THR A 183 6.85 5.23 1.31
CA THR A 183 6.75 6.21 2.40
C THR A 183 5.39 6.91 2.36
N GLY A 184 5.09 7.66 3.42
CA GLY A 184 3.84 8.41 3.53
C GLY A 184 2.70 7.56 4.08
N LEU A 185 1.53 8.21 4.22
CA LEU A 185 0.27 7.59 4.61
C LEU A 185 -0.86 8.35 3.93
N ASP A 186 -1.47 7.72 2.92
CA ASP A 186 -2.60 8.29 2.23
C ASP A 186 -3.90 8.02 3.01
N MET A 187 -4.70 9.07 3.25
CA MET A 187 -5.90 8.95 4.08
C MET A 187 -6.99 8.11 3.41
N VAL A 188 -7.07 8.12 2.08
CA VAL A 188 -8.05 7.32 1.33
C VAL A 188 -7.60 5.87 1.29
N GLY A 189 -6.31 5.62 1.06
CA GLY A 189 -5.69 4.30 1.15
C GLY A 189 -5.91 3.66 2.52
N LEU A 190 -5.67 4.40 3.60
CA LEU A 190 -5.91 3.92 4.96
C LEU A 190 -7.39 3.58 5.21
N ALA A 191 -8.32 4.43 4.77
CA ALA A 191 -9.75 4.14 4.90
C ALA A 191 -10.17 2.89 4.09
N ALA A 192 -9.58 2.70 2.91
CA ALA A 192 -9.78 1.50 2.10
C ALA A 192 -9.22 0.24 2.77
N ASP A 193 -8.08 0.33 3.46
CA ASP A 193 -7.51 -0.78 4.24
C ASP A 193 -8.41 -1.18 5.42
N TRP A 194 -8.99 -0.20 6.13
CA TRP A 194 -9.98 -0.47 7.18
C TRP A 194 -11.24 -1.14 6.62
N LEU A 195 -11.75 -0.67 5.48
CA LEU A 195 -12.88 -1.28 4.78
C LEU A 195 -12.56 -2.72 4.34
N THR A 196 -11.40 -2.93 3.74
CA THR A 196 -10.96 -4.25 3.24
C THR A 196 -10.81 -5.23 4.40
N SER A 197 -10.21 -4.79 5.51
CA SER A 197 -10.06 -5.60 6.73
C SER A 197 -11.41 -5.93 7.37
N THR A 198 -12.37 -5.01 7.31
CA THR A 198 -13.74 -5.24 7.79
C THR A 198 -14.47 -6.27 6.91
N ALA A 199 -14.28 -6.22 5.59
CA ALA A 199 -14.90 -7.16 4.65
C ALA A 199 -14.32 -8.59 4.75
N ASN A 200 -13.02 -8.71 5.07
CA ASN A 200 -12.32 -9.97 5.37
C ASN A 200 -12.69 -11.14 4.43
N THR A 201 -12.65 -10.90 3.12
CA THR A 201 -12.98 -11.91 2.09
C THR A 201 -11.75 -12.28 1.24
N ASN A 202 -11.89 -13.29 0.40
CA ASN A 202 -10.83 -13.81 -0.46
C ASN A 202 -11.06 -13.46 -1.94
N MET A 203 -9.98 -13.29 -2.71
CA MET A 203 -10.05 -12.91 -4.14
C MET A 203 -10.15 -14.09 -5.13
N PHE A 204 -10.39 -15.31 -4.66
CA PHE A 204 -10.32 -16.50 -5.53
C PHE A 204 -11.51 -16.67 -6.48
N THR A 205 -12.72 -16.22 -6.12
CA THR A 205 -13.92 -16.30 -6.97
C THR A 205 -14.79 -15.06 -6.83
N TYR A 206 -15.58 -14.81 -7.88
CA TYR A 206 -16.60 -13.77 -7.89
C TYR A 206 -17.67 -13.97 -6.82
N GLU A 207 -18.03 -15.22 -6.49
CA GLU A 207 -19.08 -15.54 -5.51
C GLU A 207 -18.78 -14.97 -4.12
N VAL A 208 -17.52 -15.00 -3.68
CA VAL A 208 -17.10 -14.54 -2.35
C VAL A 208 -16.64 -13.09 -2.33
N ALA A 209 -16.24 -12.52 -3.47
CA ALA A 209 -15.69 -11.16 -3.58
C ALA A 209 -16.17 -10.42 -4.85
N PRO A 210 -17.49 -10.30 -5.09
CA PRO A 210 -18.01 -9.84 -6.38
C PRO A 210 -17.58 -8.40 -6.73
N VAL A 211 -17.58 -7.51 -5.73
CA VAL A 211 -17.17 -6.12 -5.91
C VAL A 211 -15.66 -6.02 -6.12
N PHE A 212 -14.86 -6.69 -5.29
CA PHE A 212 -13.40 -6.60 -5.36
C PHE A 212 -12.84 -7.22 -6.65
N VAL A 213 -13.41 -8.33 -7.14
CA VAL A 213 -13.04 -8.92 -8.44
C VAL A 213 -13.28 -7.94 -9.59
N LEU A 214 -14.40 -7.20 -9.58
CA LEU A 214 -14.68 -6.18 -10.60
C LEU A 214 -13.72 -4.99 -10.48
N LEU A 215 -13.42 -4.55 -9.26
CA LEU A 215 -12.48 -3.45 -9.00
C LEU A 215 -11.07 -3.80 -9.48
N GLU A 216 -10.60 -5.02 -9.22
CA GLU A 216 -9.32 -5.52 -9.73
C GLU A 216 -9.32 -5.51 -11.28
N TYR A 217 -10.37 -6.03 -11.91
CA TYR A 217 -10.49 -6.05 -13.37
C TYR A 217 -10.41 -4.65 -13.99
N VAL A 218 -11.19 -3.68 -13.50
CA VAL A 218 -11.20 -2.31 -14.07
C VAL A 218 -9.88 -1.59 -13.80
N THR A 219 -9.27 -1.83 -12.64
CA THR A 219 -7.97 -1.22 -12.28
C THR A 219 -6.87 -1.77 -13.18
N LEU A 220 -6.78 -3.09 -13.35
CA LEU A 220 -5.79 -3.71 -14.22
C LEU A 220 -5.97 -3.30 -15.69
N LYS A 221 -7.22 -3.20 -16.17
CA LYS A 221 -7.51 -2.66 -17.50
C LYS A 221 -6.96 -1.23 -17.64
N LYS A 222 -7.23 -0.36 -16.66
CA LYS A 222 -6.74 1.01 -16.67
C LYS A 222 -5.22 1.10 -16.61
N MET A 223 -4.56 0.24 -15.84
CA MET A 223 -3.09 0.17 -15.80
C MET A 223 -2.52 -0.21 -17.17
N ARG A 224 -3.13 -1.17 -17.88
CA ARG A 224 -2.72 -1.55 -19.24
C ARG A 224 -2.95 -0.42 -20.25
N ASP A 225 -4.04 0.33 -20.13
CA ASP A 225 -4.28 1.55 -20.93
C ASP A 225 -3.13 2.55 -20.74
N ILE A 226 -2.72 2.79 -19.49
CA ILE A 226 -1.65 3.76 -19.15
C ILE A 226 -0.28 3.30 -19.68
N ILE A 227 -0.03 1.99 -19.69
CA ILE A 227 1.18 1.42 -20.29
C ILE A 227 1.17 1.59 -21.83
N GLY A 228 0.03 1.86 -22.44
CA GLY A 228 -0.12 2.05 -23.89
C GLY A 228 -0.55 0.79 -24.64
N TRP A 229 -1.12 -0.21 -23.96
CA TRP A 229 -1.71 -1.37 -24.63
C TRP A 229 -3.09 -1.01 -25.18
N SER A 230 -3.32 -1.26 -26.47
CA SER A 230 -4.53 -0.86 -27.20
C SER A 230 -5.81 -1.25 -26.43
N ASP A 231 -6.66 -0.27 -26.13
CA ASP A 231 -7.92 -0.41 -25.38
C ASP A 231 -7.81 -1.19 -24.05
N GLY A 232 -6.61 -1.23 -23.46
CA GLY A 232 -6.35 -1.91 -22.19
C GLY A 232 -6.44 -3.41 -22.33
N GLN A 233 -6.28 -3.92 -23.55
CA GLN A 233 -6.27 -5.33 -23.86
C GLN A 233 -5.08 -6.01 -23.19
N GLY A 234 -5.27 -7.27 -22.79
CA GLY A 234 -4.28 -8.05 -22.07
C GLY A 234 -4.82 -8.61 -20.77
N ASP A 235 -3.91 -9.12 -19.96
CA ASP A 235 -4.22 -9.85 -18.72
C ASP A 235 -3.34 -9.32 -17.57
N GLY A 236 -3.68 -9.69 -16.34
CA GLY A 236 -2.94 -9.31 -15.15
C GLY A 236 -3.59 -9.81 -13.87
N ILE A 237 -2.83 -9.76 -12.78
CA ILE A 237 -3.31 -10.11 -11.43
C ILE A 237 -2.51 -9.29 -10.42
N PHE A 238 -3.12 -8.89 -9.30
CA PHE A 238 -2.35 -8.39 -8.17
C PHE A 238 -1.60 -9.53 -7.48
N SER A 239 -0.39 -9.24 -7.00
CA SER A 239 0.44 -10.24 -6.32
C SER A 239 1.03 -9.65 -5.05
N PRO A 240 1.36 -10.47 -4.03
CA PRO A 240 1.91 -10.00 -2.76
C PRO A 240 3.39 -9.55 -2.93
N GLY A 241 3.57 -8.37 -3.54
CA GLY A 241 4.85 -7.72 -3.78
C GLY A 241 5.45 -7.97 -5.18
N GLY A 242 6.20 -6.98 -5.66
CA GLY A 242 6.83 -7.00 -6.99
C GLY A 242 7.84 -8.13 -7.22
N ALA A 243 8.39 -8.72 -6.15
CA ALA A 243 9.23 -9.90 -6.25
C ALA A 243 8.45 -11.13 -6.78
N ILE A 244 7.20 -11.30 -6.36
CA ILE A 244 6.31 -12.38 -6.85
C ILE A 244 5.82 -12.05 -8.25
N SER A 245 5.54 -10.78 -8.58
CA SER A 245 5.20 -10.37 -9.95
C SER A 245 6.32 -10.71 -10.94
N ASN A 246 7.57 -10.42 -10.58
CA ASN A 246 8.75 -10.80 -11.36
C ASN A 246 8.88 -12.32 -11.54
N MET A 247 8.57 -13.09 -10.50
CA MET A 247 8.54 -14.56 -10.57
C MET A 247 7.43 -15.06 -11.50
N TYR A 248 6.23 -14.47 -11.45
CA TYR A 248 5.13 -14.76 -12.40
C TYR A 248 5.54 -14.47 -13.84
N ALA A 249 6.18 -13.33 -14.10
CA ALA A 249 6.65 -12.98 -15.44
C ALA A 249 7.63 -14.03 -16.00
N MET A 250 8.60 -14.47 -15.20
CA MET A 250 9.54 -15.52 -15.60
C MET A 250 8.86 -16.89 -15.78
N LEU A 251 7.92 -17.23 -14.89
CA LEU A 251 7.11 -18.45 -15.00
C LEU A 251 6.31 -18.48 -16.30
N LEU A 252 5.66 -17.36 -16.65
CA LEU A 252 4.86 -17.21 -17.87
C LEU A 252 5.74 -17.28 -19.12
N ALA A 253 6.89 -16.60 -19.12
CA ALA A 253 7.85 -16.67 -20.23
C ALA A 253 8.31 -18.12 -20.47
N ARG A 254 8.62 -18.85 -19.40
CA ARG A 254 8.97 -20.28 -19.48
C ARG A 254 7.81 -21.10 -20.01
N PHE A 255 6.59 -20.92 -19.47
CA PHE A 255 5.42 -21.68 -19.91
C PHE A 255 5.06 -21.40 -21.37
N LYS A 256 5.24 -20.16 -21.83
CA LYS A 256 5.01 -19.77 -23.23
C LYS A 256 5.98 -20.48 -24.19
N MET A 257 7.24 -20.65 -23.79
CA MET A 257 8.26 -21.28 -24.62
C MET A 257 8.27 -22.81 -24.49
N PHE A 258 8.06 -23.33 -23.28
CA PHE A 258 8.12 -24.75 -22.93
C PHE A 258 6.96 -25.14 -22.00
N PRO A 259 5.72 -25.24 -22.52
CA PRO A 259 4.55 -25.58 -21.71
C PRO A 259 4.66 -26.96 -21.05
N GLU A 260 5.41 -27.89 -21.64
CA GLU A 260 5.65 -29.24 -21.12
C GLU A 260 6.37 -29.27 -19.77
N VAL A 261 7.10 -28.21 -19.40
CA VAL A 261 7.77 -28.10 -18.09
C VAL A 261 6.75 -28.16 -16.95
N LYS A 262 5.50 -27.73 -17.20
CA LYS A 262 4.41 -27.79 -16.21
C LYS A 262 4.18 -29.22 -15.71
N GLU A 263 4.30 -30.22 -16.57
CA GLU A 263 4.03 -31.63 -16.24
C GLU A 263 5.32 -32.44 -16.11
N LYS A 264 6.31 -32.19 -16.96
CA LYS A 264 7.55 -32.98 -17.06
C LYS A 264 8.71 -32.41 -16.24
N GLY A 265 8.57 -31.20 -15.70
CA GLY A 265 9.62 -30.52 -14.93
C GLY A 265 10.78 -29.98 -15.79
N MET A 266 11.69 -29.26 -15.14
CA MET A 266 12.82 -28.56 -15.80
C MET A 266 13.84 -29.51 -16.46
N SER A 267 13.92 -30.77 -16.02
CA SER A 267 14.81 -31.77 -16.61
C SER A 267 14.43 -32.18 -18.04
N SER A 268 13.20 -31.85 -18.47
CA SER A 268 12.69 -32.16 -19.80
C SER A 268 13.12 -31.18 -20.89
N VAL A 269 13.79 -30.08 -20.53
CA VAL A 269 14.20 -29.01 -21.45
C VAL A 269 15.70 -28.71 -21.35
N PRO A 270 16.31 -28.10 -22.36
CA PRO A 270 17.69 -27.62 -22.28
C PRO A 270 17.86 -26.56 -21.18
N ARG A 271 19.11 -26.26 -20.84
CA ARG A 271 19.42 -25.18 -19.89
C ARG A 271 18.94 -23.84 -20.45
N LEU A 272 18.05 -23.18 -19.71
CA LEU A 272 17.52 -21.88 -20.06
C LEU A 272 18.47 -20.76 -19.64
N ALA A 273 18.43 -19.61 -20.33
CA ALA A 273 19.18 -18.41 -19.98
C ALA A 273 18.25 -17.20 -19.85
N ALA A 274 18.26 -16.57 -18.68
CA ALA A 274 17.60 -15.31 -18.39
C ALA A 274 18.64 -14.18 -18.31
N PHE A 275 18.25 -12.97 -18.67
CA PHE A 275 19.13 -11.80 -18.69
C PHE A 275 18.51 -10.66 -17.90
N THR A 276 19.33 -9.94 -17.13
CA THR A 276 18.88 -8.79 -16.33
C THR A 276 20.03 -7.83 -16.10
N SER A 277 19.75 -6.56 -15.80
CA SER A 277 20.80 -5.58 -15.49
C SER A 277 21.57 -5.99 -14.24
N GLU A 278 22.87 -5.68 -14.15
CA GLU A 278 23.64 -5.86 -12.92
C GLU A 278 23.11 -5.01 -11.74
N HIS A 279 22.35 -3.94 -12.03
CA HIS A 279 21.64 -3.11 -11.05
C HIS A 279 20.15 -3.46 -10.89
N SER A 280 19.68 -4.55 -11.52
CA SER A 280 18.30 -5.01 -11.36
C SER A 280 18.01 -5.49 -9.94
N HIS A 281 16.72 -5.54 -9.59
CA HIS A 281 16.30 -6.03 -8.29
C HIS A 281 16.66 -7.52 -8.11
N PHE A 282 17.10 -7.89 -6.89
CA PHE A 282 17.58 -9.24 -6.59
C PHE A 282 16.50 -10.34 -6.76
N SER A 283 15.21 -9.95 -6.87
CA SER A 283 14.08 -10.85 -7.08
C SER A 283 14.25 -11.72 -8.33
N ILE A 284 14.90 -11.23 -9.39
CA ILE A 284 15.08 -12.00 -10.63
C ILE A 284 15.90 -13.28 -10.36
N LYS A 285 17.01 -13.15 -9.62
CA LYS A 285 17.82 -14.31 -9.21
C LYS A 285 17.08 -15.21 -8.22
N LYS A 286 16.34 -14.64 -7.26
CA LYS A 286 15.52 -15.43 -6.32
C LYS A 286 14.42 -16.22 -7.05
N GLY A 287 13.74 -15.60 -8.00
CA GLY A 287 12.71 -16.23 -8.83
C GLY A 287 13.28 -17.37 -9.66
N ALA A 288 14.42 -17.16 -10.33
CA ALA A 288 15.09 -18.23 -11.08
C ALA A 288 15.50 -19.41 -10.19
N ALA A 289 15.99 -19.15 -8.98
CA ALA A 289 16.29 -20.20 -8.02
C ALA A 289 15.03 -20.99 -7.61
N ALA A 290 13.96 -20.28 -7.22
CA ALA A 290 12.70 -20.88 -6.79
C ALA A 290 12.00 -21.68 -7.90
N LEU A 291 12.11 -21.24 -9.15
CA LEU A 291 11.49 -21.90 -10.31
C LEU A 291 12.30 -23.09 -10.85
N GLY A 292 13.45 -23.42 -10.24
CA GLY A 292 14.31 -24.53 -10.67
C GLY A 292 15.16 -24.23 -11.92
N ILE A 293 15.34 -22.96 -12.27
CA ILE A 293 16.18 -22.50 -13.41
C ILE A 293 17.65 -22.35 -12.99
N GLY A 294 17.87 -21.99 -11.71
CA GLY A 294 19.19 -21.79 -11.12
C GLY A 294 19.74 -20.38 -11.32
N THR A 295 20.47 -19.87 -10.32
CA THR A 295 21.00 -18.49 -10.33
C THR A 295 22.11 -18.28 -11.36
N GLU A 296 22.89 -19.31 -11.69
CA GLU A 296 23.90 -19.27 -12.75
C GLU A 296 23.30 -19.11 -14.15
N SER A 297 22.03 -19.46 -14.31
CA SER A 297 21.28 -19.29 -15.55
C SER A 297 20.71 -17.86 -15.69
N VAL A 298 20.92 -16.99 -14.69
CA VAL A 298 20.61 -15.56 -14.73
C VAL A 298 21.90 -14.78 -15.01
N ILE A 299 22.05 -14.35 -16.25
CA ILE A 299 23.22 -13.64 -16.76
C ILE A 299 23.02 -12.13 -16.53
N CYS A 300 23.88 -11.54 -15.71
CA CYS A 300 23.92 -10.09 -15.52
C CYS A 300 24.51 -9.39 -16.76
N ILE A 301 23.79 -8.39 -17.26
CA ILE A 301 24.20 -7.49 -18.33
C ILE A 301 24.83 -6.26 -17.71
N LYS A 302 25.93 -5.79 -18.31
CA LYS A 302 26.61 -4.56 -17.88
C LYS A 302 25.68 -3.36 -17.93
N ALA A 303 25.83 -2.48 -16.96
CA ALA A 303 25.24 -1.15 -16.99
C ALA A 303 26.28 -0.10 -17.41
N ASP A 304 25.81 1.02 -17.95
CA ASP A 304 26.62 2.21 -18.20
C ASP A 304 26.85 3.02 -16.90
N GLU A 305 27.56 4.14 -17.02
CA GLU A 305 27.85 5.03 -15.88
C GLU A 305 26.59 5.66 -15.26
N SER A 306 25.47 5.69 -16.00
CA SER A 306 24.16 6.15 -15.51
C SER A 306 23.32 5.01 -14.91
N GLY A 307 23.88 3.80 -14.81
CA GLY A 307 23.22 2.61 -14.27
C GLY A 307 22.21 1.96 -15.21
N LYS A 308 22.23 2.29 -16.51
CA LYS A 308 21.32 1.73 -17.51
C LYS A 308 21.94 0.52 -18.21
N MET A 309 21.16 -0.52 -18.46
CA MET A 309 21.61 -1.70 -19.21
C MET A 309 22.17 -1.32 -20.58
N VAL A 310 23.34 -1.84 -20.93
CA VAL A 310 23.99 -1.62 -22.23
C VAL A 310 23.44 -2.63 -23.26
N PRO A 311 22.67 -2.22 -24.29
CA PRO A 311 22.03 -3.15 -25.23
C PRO A 311 23.02 -3.99 -26.04
N ALA A 312 24.18 -3.42 -26.40
CA ALA A 312 25.24 -4.16 -27.09
C ALA A 312 25.79 -5.32 -26.24
N ASP A 313 25.84 -5.15 -24.91
CA ASP A 313 26.25 -6.23 -24.00
C ASP A 313 25.16 -7.30 -23.90
N LEU A 314 23.88 -6.91 -23.85
CA LEU A 314 22.75 -7.84 -23.88
C LEU A 314 22.80 -8.74 -25.13
N GLU A 315 22.93 -8.16 -26.31
CA GLU A 315 22.97 -8.91 -27.56
C GLU A 315 24.17 -9.87 -27.61
N ARG A 316 25.36 -9.39 -27.20
CA ARG A 316 26.56 -10.23 -27.08
C ARG A 316 26.33 -11.42 -26.15
N ARG A 317 25.74 -11.20 -24.97
CA ARG A 317 25.47 -12.24 -23.97
C ARG A 317 24.44 -13.27 -24.43
N ILE A 318 23.43 -12.84 -25.19
CA ILE A 318 22.46 -13.75 -25.83
C ILE A 318 23.18 -14.68 -26.81
N LEU A 319 24.05 -14.15 -27.66
CA LEU A 319 24.82 -14.95 -28.61
C LEU A 319 25.76 -15.94 -27.91
N GLU A 320 26.45 -15.51 -26.84
CA GLU A 320 27.31 -16.38 -26.02
C GLU A 320 26.53 -17.52 -25.36
N ALA A 321 25.33 -17.23 -24.84
CA ALA A 321 24.47 -18.26 -24.25
C ALA A 321 24.07 -19.31 -25.29
N LYS A 322 23.67 -18.88 -26.50
CA LYS A 322 23.33 -19.78 -27.60
C LYS A 322 24.53 -20.63 -28.04
N GLN A 323 25.73 -20.06 -28.11
CA GLN A 323 26.95 -20.80 -28.44
C GLN A 323 27.29 -21.90 -27.41
N LYS A 324 26.92 -21.69 -26.14
CA LYS A 324 27.04 -22.69 -25.07
C LYS A 324 25.92 -23.73 -25.06
N GLY A 325 25.00 -23.69 -26.02
CA GLY A 325 23.84 -24.57 -26.09
C GLY A 325 22.72 -24.21 -25.11
N PHE A 326 22.75 -23.03 -24.49
CA PHE A 326 21.67 -22.55 -23.64
C PHE A 326 20.57 -21.92 -24.50
N VAL A 327 19.35 -21.88 -23.98
CA VAL A 327 18.20 -21.28 -24.65
C VAL A 327 17.84 -19.94 -23.98
N PRO A 328 18.15 -18.79 -24.60
CA PRO A 328 17.64 -17.49 -24.19
C PRO A 328 16.11 -17.49 -24.18
N PHE A 329 15.49 -17.16 -23.05
CA PHE A 329 14.02 -17.16 -22.96
C PHE A 329 13.42 -15.92 -22.29
N PHE A 330 14.19 -15.19 -21.48
CA PHE A 330 13.68 -14.09 -20.68
C PHE A 330 14.71 -12.96 -20.54
N VAL A 331 14.28 -11.71 -20.77
CA VAL A 331 15.01 -10.49 -20.43
C VAL A 331 14.16 -9.67 -19.48
N SER A 332 14.73 -9.28 -18.34
CA SER A 332 14.14 -8.31 -17.41
C SER A 332 14.83 -6.96 -17.59
N ALA A 333 14.15 -6.01 -18.23
CA ALA A 333 14.55 -4.61 -18.24
C ALA A 333 13.96 -3.92 -17.00
N THR A 334 14.69 -2.98 -16.40
CA THR A 334 14.26 -2.26 -15.20
C THR A 334 13.85 -0.83 -15.55
N ALA A 335 12.63 -0.45 -15.21
CA ALA A 335 12.13 0.92 -15.31
C ALA A 335 12.13 1.54 -13.91
N GLY A 336 13.27 2.10 -13.51
CA GLY A 336 13.51 2.64 -12.17
C GLY A 336 14.24 1.64 -11.27
N THR A 337 15.57 1.64 -11.31
CA THR A 337 16.38 0.82 -10.37
C THR A 337 16.26 1.32 -8.93
N THR A 338 16.36 0.41 -7.96
CA THR A 338 16.15 0.70 -6.53
C THR A 338 17.10 1.76 -5.97
N VAL A 339 18.36 1.81 -6.46
CA VAL A 339 19.40 2.69 -5.92
C VAL A 339 19.55 3.96 -6.75
N TYR A 340 19.72 3.84 -8.07
CA TYR A 340 19.99 4.99 -8.94
C TYR A 340 18.72 5.64 -9.49
N GLY A 341 17.58 4.94 -9.47
CA GLY A 341 16.39 5.37 -10.19
C GLY A 341 16.56 5.31 -11.71
N ALA A 342 17.52 4.50 -12.20
CA ALA A 342 17.87 4.42 -13.61
C ALA A 342 16.79 3.68 -14.43
N PHE A 343 16.63 4.09 -15.69
CA PHE A 343 15.71 3.47 -16.65
C PHE A 343 16.51 2.81 -17.77
N ASP A 344 16.34 1.50 -17.92
CA ASP A 344 16.92 0.76 -19.03
C ASP A 344 16.33 1.23 -20.37
N PRO A 345 17.10 1.21 -21.47
CA PRO A 345 16.64 1.64 -22.80
C PRO A 345 15.65 0.64 -23.41
N LEU A 346 14.38 0.72 -23.02
CA LEU A 346 13.34 -0.27 -23.31
C LEU A 346 13.16 -0.56 -24.81
N ILE A 347 13.21 0.46 -25.67
CA ILE A 347 13.03 0.28 -27.12
C ILE A 347 14.17 -0.57 -27.72
N ALA A 348 15.43 -0.22 -27.42
CA ALA A 348 16.58 -0.97 -27.91
C ALA A 348 16.60 -2.42 -27.38
N ILE A 349 16.22 -2.63 -26.13
CA ILE A 349 16.09 -3.98 -25.55
C ILE A 349 14.96 -4.75 -26.24
N SER A 350 13.83 -4.09 -26.52
CA SER A 350 12.70 -4.70 -27.22
C SER A 350 13.08 -5.18 -28.62
N ASP A 351 13.84 -4.38 -29.37
CA ASP A 351 14.31 -4.76 -30.71
C ASP A 351 15.21 -5.99 -30.68
N ILE A 352 16.11 -6.09 -29.69
CA ILE A 352 16.93 -7.28 -29.45
C ILE A 352 16.04 -8.48 -29.07
N CYS A 353 15.10 -8.31 -28.14
CA CYS A 353 14.20 -9.38 -27.72
C CYS A 353 13.39 -9.94 -28.89
N LYS A 354 12.86 -9.07 -29.76
CA LYS A 354 12.15 -9.46 -30.99
C LYS A 354 13.06 -10.21 -31.95
N LYS A 355 14.27 -9.69 -32.20
CA LYS A 355 15.27 -10.31 -33.10
C LYS A 355 15.62 -11.74 -32.69
N TYR A 356 15.70 -12.01 -31.40
CA TYR A 356 16.10 -13.33 -30.88
C TYR A 356 14.94 -14.17 -30.34
N ASN A 357 13.69 -13.70 -30.47
CA ASN A 357 12.49 -14.33 -29.94
C ASN A 357 12.57 -14.65 -28.44
N VAL A 358 12.94 -13.65 -27.65
CA VAL A 358 13.09 -13.72 -26.19
C VAL A 358 11.97 -12.92 -25.54
N TRP A 359 11.37 -13.44 -24.46
CA TRP A 359 10.35 -12.70 -23.72
C TRP A 359 10.97 -11.47 -23.06
N MET A 360 10.37 -10.29 -23.26
CA MET A 360 10.76 -9.07 -22.56
C MET A 360 9.78 -8.80 -21.41
N HIS A 361 10.30 -8.71 -20.21
CA HIS A 361 9.61 -8.21 -19.02
C HIS A 361 10.18 -6.85 -18.64
N VAL A 362 9.31 -5.93 -18.21
CA VAL A 362 9.72 -4.63 -17.66
C VAL A 362 9.38 -4.62 -16.17
N ASP A 363 10.40 -4.64 -15.31
CA ASP A 363 10.24 -4.41 -13.89
C ASP A 363 10.05 -2.90 -13.65
N GLY A 364 8.77 -2.51 -13.63
CA GLY A 364 8.31 -1.17 -13.30
C GLY A 364 7.83 -1.01 -11.86
N ALA A 365 8.28 -1.87 -10.92
CA ALA A 365 7.78 -1.82 -9.54
C ALA A 365 8.00 -0.46 -8.86
N TRP A 366 9.07 0.25 -9.24
CA TRP A 366 9.35 1.60 -8.76
C TRP A 366 8.93 2.68 -9.78
N GLY A 367 9.50 2.65 -10.99
CA GLY A 367 9.29 3.69 -12.00
C GLY A 367 7.98 3.59 -12.79
N GLY A 368 7.20 2.53 -12.61
CA GLY A 368 5.94 2.31 -13.35
C GLY A 368 4.81 3.27 -12.99
N SER A 369 4.97 4.06 -11.92
CA SER A 369 4.05 5.14 -11.56
C SER A 369 4.30 6.43 -12.34
N LEU A 370 5.51 6.64 -12.89
CA LEU A 370 5.88 7.89 -13.57
C LEU A 370 5.06 8.25 -14.82
N PRO A 371 4.51 7.30 -15.62
CA PRO A 371 3.63 7.65 -16.73
C PRO A 371 2.38 8.46 -16.34
N HIS A 372 2.07 8.59 -15.04
CA HIS A 372 0.97 9.42 -14.52
C HIS A 372 1.33 10.91 -14.38
N VAL A 373 2.60 11.29 -14.55
CA VAL A 373 3.08 12.67 -14.44
C VAL A 373 3.21 13.24 -15.87
N GLN A 374 2.42 14.26 -16.21
CA GLN A 374 2.40 14.84 -17.57
C GLN A 374 3.78 15.32 -18.07
N GLU A 375 4.68 15.75 -17.16
CA GLU A 375 6.03 16.21 -17.51
C GLU A 375 7.01 15.07 -17.87
N THR A 376 6.84 13.85 -17.35
CA THR A 376 7.77 12.72 -17.60
C THR A 376 7.45 11.95 -18.89
N GLN A 377 6.24 12.04 -19.42
CA GLN A 377 5.88 11.43 -20.71
C GLN A 377 6.70 12.01 -21.88
N VAL A 378 7.06 13.30 -21.79
CA VAL A 378 7.84 14.02 -22.81
C VAL A 378 9.31 13.63 -22.79
N GLU A 379 9.90 13.35 -21.62
CA GLU A 379 11.32 12.99 -21.51
C GLU A 379 11.60 11.48 -21.67
N ALA A 380 10.65 10.62 -21.34
CA ALA A 380 10.83 9.17 -21.43
C ALA A 380 10.60 8.59 -22.84
N GLY A 381 10.09 9.39 -23.79
CA GLY A 381 9.77 8.94 -25.16
C GLY A 381 8.52 8.06 -25.24
N TRP A 382 7.52 8.31 -24.40
CA TRP A 382 6.25 7.56 -24.34
C TRP A 382 5.14 8.22 -25.17
N SER A 383 5.50 8.81 -26.31
CA SER A 383 4.57 9.44 -27.28
C SER A 383 4.38 8.58 -28.52
#